data_AF-A0A1S2NTY0-F1
#
_entry.id   AF-A0A1S2NTY0-F1
#
_cell.length_a   1.000
_cell.length_b   1.000
_cell.length_c   1.000
_cell.angle_alpha   90.00
_cell.angle_beta   90.00
_cell.angle_gamma   90.00
#
_symmetry.space_group_name_H-M   'P 1'
#
loop_
_entity.id
_entity.type
_entity.pdbx_description
1 polymer ?
#
loop_
_entity_poly.entity_id
_entity_poly.type
_entity_poly.pdbx_seq_one_letter_code
_entity_poly.pdbx_strand_id
1 'polypeptide(L)' 'MTQGVVRRGGQVLRPLGPWSTTVHAYLRHLESAGFTGAPRFHGVEGEREVLSYIEGEAAVDTD' A
#
# COMPACT_ATOMS: atom_id res chain seq x y z
N MET A 1 14.73 8.16 -1.00
CA MET A 1 14.46 7.53 0.31
C MET A 1 13.08 7.97 0.77
N THR A 2 12.08 7.09 0.69
CA THR A 2 10.72 7.39 1.18
C THR A 2 10.74 7.32 2.70
N GLN A 3 10.78 8.46 3.38
CA GLN A 3 10.83 8.46 4.84
C GLN A 3 9.53 7.90 5.44
N GLY A 4 9.68 7.08 6.48
CA GLY A 4 8.55 6.56 7.26
C GLY A 4 7.87 5.30 6.70
N VAL A 5 8.33 4.69 5.61
CA VAL A 5 7.80 3.40 5.14
C VAL A 5 8.55 2.24 5.79
N VAL A 6 7.83 1.28 6.37
CA VAL A 6 8.39 0.11 7.06
C VAL A 6 7.77 -1.15 6.51
N ARG A 7 8.58 -2.19 6.25
CA ARG A 7 8.09 -3.53 5.92
C ARG A 7 8.07 -4.39 7.20
N ARG A 8 6.94 -5.05 7.45
CA ARG A 8 6.75 -6.02 8.54
C ARG A 8 6.19 -7.32 7.96
N GLY A 9 7.06 -8.29 7.71
CA GLY A 9 6.70 -9.54 7.04
C GLY A 9 6.12 -9.27 5.64
N GLY A 10 4.90 -9.76 5.39
CA GLY A 10 4.14 -9.55 4.16
C GLY A 10 3.36 -8.24 4.11
N GLN A 11 3.64 -7.28 4.99
CA GLN A 11 2.93 -6.00 5.07
C GLN A 11 3.87 -4.81 4.93
N VAL A 12 3.32 -3.71 4.43
CA VAL A 12 3.94 -2.38 4.39
C VAL A 12 3.12 -1.44 5.26
N LEU A 13 3.80 -0.78 6.18
CA LEU A 13 3.25 0.27 7.02
C LEU A 13 3.80 1.61 6.53
N ARG A 14 2.92 2.53 6.15
CA ARG A 14 3.32 3.86 5.68
C ARG A 14 2.47 4.96 6.32
N PRO A 15 2.98 6.19 6.48
CA PRO A 15 2.24 7.26 7.12
C PRO A 15 0.95 7.57 6.35
N LEU A 16 -0.10 7.91 7.08
CA LEU A 16 -1.31 8.47 6.49
C LEU A 16 -1.01 9.83 5.85
N GLY A 17 -1.75 10.14 4.79
CA GLY A 17 -1.76 11.47 4.18
C GLY A 17 -3.18 11.94 3.87
N PRO A 18 -3.37 13.19 3.41
CA PRO A 18 -4.68 13.71 3.04
C PRO A 18 -5.42 12.84 2.00
N TRP A 19 -4.68 12.07 1.19
CA TRP A 19 -5.20 11.18 0.17
C TRP A 19 -5.57 9.78 0.68
N SER A 20 -5.22 9.40 1.92
CA SER A 20 -5.31 8.03 2.40
C SER A 20 -6.74 7.47 2.33
N THR A 21 -7.75 8.24 2.73
CA THR A 21 -9.16 7.80 2.68
C THR A 21 -9.59 7.39 1.26
N THR A 22 -9.24 8.19 0.25
CA THR A 22 -9.56 7.92 -1.14
C THR A 22 -8.79 6.69 -1.65
N VAL A 23 -7.51 6.58 -1.31
CA VAL A 23 -6.69 5.40 -1.65
C VAL A 23 -7.28 4.13 -1.03
N HIS A 24 -7.69 4.16 0.24
CA HIS A 24 -8.31 2.99 0.90
C HIS A 24 -9.60 2.57 0.21
N ALA A 25 -10.46 3.52 -0.15
CA ALA A 25 -11.69 3.24 -0.89
C ALA A 25 -11.39 2.62 -2.27
N TYR A 26 -10.39 3.15 -2.97
CA TYR A 26 -9.98 2.64 -4.27
C TYR A 26 -9.40 1.22 -4.20
N LEU A 27 -8.53 0.95 -3.23
CA LEU A 27 -7.95 -0.38 -3.05
C LEU A 27 -9.02 -1.43 -2.70
N ARG A 28 -10.01 -1.08 -1.87
CA ARG A 28 -11.17 -1.95 -1.59
C ARG A 28 -12.01 -2.21 -2.83
N HIS A 29 -12.22 -1.19 -3.67
CA HIS A 29 -12.92 -1.36 -4.93
C HIS A 29 -12.18 -2.34 -5.85
N LEU A 30 -10.87 -2.17 -6.04
CA LEU A 30 -10.05 -3.08 -6.84
C LEU A 30 -10.08 -4.52 -6.30
N GLU A 31 -10.01 -4.69 -4.98
CA GLU A 31 -10.17 -6.00 -4.35
C GLU A 31 -11.54 -6.63 -4.64
N SER A 32 -12.63 -5.87 -4.49
CA SER A 32 -13.98 -6.35 -4.80
C SER A 32 -14.19 -6.70 -6.27
N ALA A 33 -13.45 -6.04 -7.17
CA ALA A 33 -13.46 -6.32 -8.60
C ALA A 33 -12.58 -7.54 -8.98
N GLY A 34 -11.90 -8.17 -8.02
CA GLY A 34 -11.02 -9.31 -8.26
C GLY A 34 -9.66 -8.92 -8.85
N PHE A 35 -9.31 -7.63 -8.90
CA PHE A 35 -8.03 -7.19 -9.44
C PHE A 35 -6.89 -7.55 -8.48
N THR A 36 -5.94 -8.38 -8.90
CA THR A 36 -4.84 -8.90 -8.06
C THR A 36 -3.54 -8.10 -8.14
N GLY A 37 -3.43 -7.15 -9.08
CA GLY A 37 -2.23 -6.34 -9.28
C GLY A 37 -2.06 -5.17 -8.31
N ALA A 38 -2.96 -5.02 -7.32
CA ALA A 38 -2.92 -3.93 -6.33
C ALA A 38 -2.78 -4.47 -4.90
N PRO A 39 -2.15 -3.72 -3.99
CA PRO A 39 -2.04 -4.13 -2.60
C PRO A 39 -3.42 -4.15 -1.93
N ARG A 40 -3.56 -5.00 -0.92
CA ARG A 40 -4.76 -5.07 -0.06
C ARG A 40 -4.61 -4.13 1.11
N PHE A 41 -5.70 -3.42 1.43
CA PHE A 41 -5.75 -2.56 2.60
C PHE A 41 -6.18 -3.37 3.83
N HIS A 42 -5.31 -3.45 4.85
CA HIS A 42 -5.58 -4.20 6.07
C HIS A 42 -6.10 -3.35 7.22
N GLY A 43 -5.94 -2.03 7.16
CA GLY A 43 -6.39 -1.12 8.21
C GLY A 43 -5.40 -0.01 8.51
N VAL A 44 -5.63 0.66 9.65
CA VAL A 44 -4.77 1.73 10.18
C VAL A 44 -4.25 1.31 11.55
N GLU A 45 -2.95 1.47 11.77
CA GLU A 45 -2.26 1.29 13.05
C GLU A 45 -1.63 2.64 13.46
N GLY A 46 -2.26 3.34 14.39
CA GLY A 46 -1.83 4.70 14.78
C GLY A 46 -1.94 5.68 13.60
N GLU A 47 -0.82 6.29 13.22
CA GLU A 47 -0.75 7.22 12.08
C GLU A 47 -0.32 6.54 10.77
N ARG A 48 -0.44 5.22 10.68
CA ARG A 48 0.04 4.44 9.53
C ARG A 48 -1.06 3.59 8.93
N GLU A 49 -1.17 3.59 7.61
CA GLU A 49 -1.93 2.58 6.88
C GLU A 49 -1.10 1.29 6.71
N VAL A 50 -1.78 0.15 6.81
CA VAL A 50 -1.20 -1.18 6.64
C VAL A 50 -1.69 -1.77 5.32
N LEU A 51 -0.75 -2.05 4.43
CA LEU A 51 -1.00 -2.60 3.09
C LEU A 51 -0.29 -3.95 2.92
N SER A 52 -0.79 -4.82 2.04
CA SER A 52 -0.03 -6.02 1.66
C SER A 52 1.23 -5.63 0.87
N TYR A 53 2.35 -6.29 1.15
CA TYR A 53 3.53 -6.22 0.31
C TYR A 53 3.32 -7.05 -0.95
N ILE A 54 3.72 -6.53 -2.10
CA ILE A 54 3.75 -7.27 -3.36
C ILE A 54 5.21 -7.62 -3.62
N GLU A 55 5.51 -8.92 -3.68
CA GLU A 55 6.82 -9.40 -4.11
C GLU A 55 7.03 -9.07 -5.58
N GLY A 56 8.17 -8.47 -5.91
CA GLY A 56 8.51 -8.09 -7.27
C GLY A 56 9.61 -7.05 -7.31
N GLU A 57 10.01 -6.72 -8.53
CA GLU A 57 11.01 -5.71 -8.82
C GLU A 57 10.31 -4.44 -9.31
N ALA A 58 10.70 -3.30 -8.76
CA ALA A 58 10.28 -2.02 -9.31
C ALA A 58 11.04 -1.81 -10.61
N ALA A 59 10.32 -1.48 -11.69
CA ALA A 59 10.95 -0.99 -12.91
C ALA A 59 11.78 0.24 -12.53
N VAL A 60 13.09 0.13 -12.70
CA VAL A 60 14.02 1.25 -12.57
C VAL A 60 14.14 1.88 -13.94
N ASP A 61 13.78 3.16 -14.03
CA ASP A 61 14.06 3.91 -15.24
C ASP A 61 15.58 4.00 -15.39
N THR A 62 16.09 3.46 -16.50
CA THR A 62 17.51 3.44 -16.81
C THR A 62 17.67 4.13 -18.16
N ASP A 63 17.92 5.45 -18.07
CA ASP A 63 18.09 6.46 -19.12
C ASP A 63 16.83 6.99 -19.85
#